data_AF-A0A662UMY5-F1
#
_entry.id   AF-A0A662UMY5-F1
#
_cell.length_a   1.000
_cell.length_b   1.000
_cell.length_c   1.000
_cell.angle_alpha   90.00
_cell.angle_beta   90.00
_cell.angle_gamma   90.00
#
_symmetry.space_group_name_H-M   'P 1'
#
loop_
_entity.id
_entity.type
_entity.pdbx_description
1 polymer ?
#
loop_
_entity_poly.entity_id
_entity_poly.type
_entity_poly.pdbx_seq_one_letter_code
_entity_poly.pdbx_strand_id
1 'polypeptide(L)'
;SNVEARGRWTVTDLEKALKHIVRITNKKELISWWDDANYLHVRGFHEAKLDTESIKLRLASIRKLVEYAKNAVKSEKSEKI
;
A
#
# COMPACT_ATOMS: atom_id res chain seq x y z
N SER A 1 1.75 13.58 14.72
CA SER A 1 0.53 12.99 14.14
C SER A 1 -0.06 11.96 15.11
N ASN A 2 -1.34 11.56 15.00
CA ASN A 2 -1.93 10.55 15.93
C ASN A 2 -1.26 9.16 15.85
N VAL A 3 -0.41 8.94 14.85
CA VAL A 3 0.42 7.74 14.68
C VAL A 3 1.58 7.71 15.68
N GLU A 4 2.29 8.83 15.86
CA GLU A 4 3.47 8.92 16.74
C GLU A 4 3.11 8.61 18.20
N ALA A 5 1.97 9.14 18.67
CA ALA A 5 1.47 8.86 20.01
C ALA A 5 1.13 7.37 20.24
N ARG A 6 0.71 6.66 19.18
CA ARG A 6 0.37 5.22 19.25
C ARG A 6 1.57 4.31 18.98
N GLY A 7 2.68 4.85 18.45
CA GLY A 7 3.85 4.08 18.01
C GLY A 7 3.60 3.12 16.83
N ARG A 8 2.40 3.14 16.23
CA ARG A 8 2.02 2.27 15.10
C ARG A 8 0.96 2.92 14.22
N TRP A 9 0.95 2.48 12.96
CA TRP A 9 -0.05 2.87 11.99
C TRP A 9 -1.25 1.92 12.07
N THR A 10 -2.46 2.48 12.01
CA THR A 10 -3.69 1.72 11.81
C THR A 10 -4.06 1.68 10.32
N VAL A 11 -4.93 0.75 9.92
CA VAL A 11 -5.46 0.72 8.55
C VAL A 11 -6.10 2.07 8.19
N THR A 12 -6.79 2.72 9.12
CA THR A 12 -7.36 4.06 8.91
C THR A 12 -6.31 5.13 8.62
N ASP A 13 -5.12 5.04 9.24
CA ASP A 13 -4.03 5.99 8.95
C ASP A 13 -3.45 5.73 7.56
N LEU A 14 -3.30 4.46 7.17
CA LEU A 14 -2.82 4.07 5.85
C LEU A 14 -3.80 4.51 4.75
N GLU A 15 -5.11 4.38 4.97
CA GLU A 15 -6.15 4.91 4.08
C GLU A 15 -6.04 6.44 3.90
N LYS A 16 -5.79 7.16 4.99
CA LYS A 16 -5.60 8.62 4.92
C LYS A 16 -4.32 8.99 4.15
N ALA A 17 -3.23 8.28 4.39
CA ALA A 17 -1.98 8.49 3.67
C ALA A 17 -2.12 8.19 2.17
N LEU A 18 -2.77 7.08 1.81
CA LEU A 18 -3.07 6.74 0.43
C LEU A 18 -3.86 7.86 -0.26
N LYS A 19 -4.96 8.33 0.35
CA LYS A 19 -5.76 9.45 -0.18
C LYS A 19 -4.91 10.69 -0.42
N HIS A 20 -4.00 10.99 0.49
CA HIS A 20 -3.09 12.12 0.35
C HIS A 20 -2.11 11.90 -0.83
N ILE A 21 -1.44 10.75 -0.91
CA ILE A 21 -0.49 10.40 -1.98
C ILE A 21 -1.16 10.45 -3.35
N VAL A 22 -2.36 9.91 -3.48
CA VAL A 22 -3.12 9.92 -4.74
C VAL A 22 -3.47 11.35 -5.15
N ARG A 23 -3.85 12.21 -4.20
CA ARG A 23 -4.14 13.63 -4.49
C ARG A 23 -2.92 14.38 -5.01
N ILE A 24 -1.75 14.15 -4.43
CA ILE A 24 -0.52 14.87 -4.83
C ILE A 24 0.13 14.32 -6.09
N THR A 25 0.00 13.02 -6.37
CA THR A 25 0.65 12.36 -7.53
C THR A 25 -0.29 12.14 -8.71
N ASN A 26 -1.60 12.29 -8.51
CA ASN A 26 -2.66 11.94 -9.45
C ASN A 26 -2.65 10.46 -9.92
N LYS A 27 -1.94 9.57 -9.21
CA LYS A 27 -1.84 8.13 -9.54
C LYS A 27 -2.97 7.34 -8.90
N LYS A 28 -4.11 7.28 -9.59
CA LYS A 28 -5.32 6.61 -9.09
C LYS A 28 -5.16 5.09 -8.96
N GLU A 29 -4.24 4.48 -9.71
CA GLU A 29 -3.94 3.05 -9.66
C GLU A 29 -3.43 2.59 -8.29
N LEU A 30 -2.88 3.49 -7.48
CA LEU A 30 -2.46 3.18 -6.11
C LEU A 30 -3.65 2.73 -5.24
N ILE A 31 -4.87 3.18 -5.55
CA ILE A 31 -6.09 2.77 -4.84
C ILE A 31 -6.33 1.28 -5.06
N SER A 32 -6.39 0.84 -6.31
CA SER A 32 -6.65 -0.58 -6.60
C SER A 32 -5.52 -1.48 -6.10
N TRP A 33 -4.27 -1.03 -6.14
CA TRP A 33 -3.16 -1.83 -5.63
C TRP A 33 -3.21 -1.97 -4.10
N TRP A 34 -3.63 -0.92 -3.41
CA TRP A 34 -3.83 -0.96 -1.96
C TRP A 34 -5.05 -1.82 -1.58
N ASP A 35 -6.15 -1.72 -2.32
CA ASP A 35 -7.34 -2.54 -2.10
C ASP A 35 -7.03 -4.03 -2.23
N ASP A 36 -6.22 -4.41 -3.22
CA ASP A 36 -5.71 -5.78 -3.36
C ASP A 36 -4.86 -6.20 -2.15
N ALA A 37 -4.00 -5.31 -1.63
CA ALA A 37 -3.20 -5.57 -0.44
C ALA A 37 -4.06 -5.77 0.82
N ASN A 38 -5.04 -4.89 1.04
CA ASN A 38 -5.98 -4.99 2.15
C ASN A 38 -6.85 -6.24 2.04
N TYR A 39 -7.28 -6.60 0.83
CA TYR A 39 -8.03 -7.83 0.58
C TYR A 39 -7.21 -9.07 0.92
N LEU A 40 -5.94 -9.13 0.50
CA LEU A 40 -5.03 -10.22 0.89
C LEU A 40 -4.80 -10.27 2.41
N HIS A 41 -4.66 -9.12 3.07
CA HIS A 41 -4.48 -9.04 4.52
C HIS A 41 -5.70 -9.58 5.29
N VAL A 42 -6.90 -9.14 4.93
CA VAL A 42 -8.13 -9.56 5.63
C VAL A 42 -8.57 -10.95 5.19
N ARG A 43 -8.84 -11.13 3.89
CA ARG A 43 -9.42 -12.38 3.36
C ARG A 43 -8.40 -13.52 3.27
N GLY A 44 -7.13 -13.20 3.05
CA GLY A 44 -6.05 -14.17 3.00
C GLY A 44 -5.50 -14.52 4.37
N PHE A 45 -4.95 -13.55 5.11
CA PHE A 45 -4.28 -13.84 6.39
C PHE A 45 -5.26 -14.03 7.55
N HIS A 46 -6.17 -13.07 7.80
CA HIS A 46 -7.09 -13.19 8.93
C HIS A 46 -8.16 -14.27 8.74
N GLU A 47 -8.70 -14.40 7.53
CA GLU A 47 -9.80 -15.33 7.28
C GLU A 47 -9.38 -16.66 6.63
N ALA A 48 -8.17 -16.77 6.06
CA ALA A 48 -7.70 -17.96 5.35
C ALA A 48 -8.67 -18.48 4.25
N LYS A 49 -9.35 -17.56 3.55
CA LYS A 49 -10.40 -17.87 2.56
C LYS A 49 -9.96 -17.78 1.10
N LEU A 50 -8.68 -17.53 0.83
CA LEU A 50 -8.18 -17.37 -0.54
C LEU A 50 -7.38 -18.60 -0.96
N ASP A 51 -7.67 -19.08 -2.17
CA ASP A 51 -6.83 -20.07 -2.83
C ASP A 51 -5.58 -19.42 -3.45
N THR A 52 -4.64 -20.27 -3.89
CA THR A 52 -3.37 -19.86 -4.49
C THR A 52 -3.53 -18.99 -5.74
N GLU A 53 -4.51 -19.26 -6.60
CA GLU A 53 -4.72 -18.48 -7.82
C GLU A 53 -5.32 -17.10 -7.51
N SER A 54 -6.25 -17.04 -6.55
CA SER A 54 -6.78 -15.80 -5.99
C SER A 54 -5.69 -14.91 -5.38
N ILE A 55 -4.68 -15.51 -4.74
CA ILE A 55 -3.49 -14.81 -4.24
C ILE A 55 -2.62 -14.32 -5.40
N LYS A 56 -2.28 -15.20 -6.35
CA LYS A 56 -1.40 -14.88 -7.50
C LYS A 56 -1.93 -13.75 -8.35
N LEU A 57 -3.25 -13.68 -8.58
CA LEU A 57 -3.89 -12.62 -9.36
C LEU A 57 -3.56 -11.22 -8.81
N ARG A 58 -3.45 -11.11 -7.48
CA ARG A 58 -3.21 -9.84 -6.78
C ARG A 58 -1.73 -9.52 -6.58
N LEU A 59 -0.83 -10.49 -6.75
CA LEU A 59 0.61 -10.26 -6.59
C LEU A 59 1.14 -9.20 -7.55
N ALA A 60 0.57 -9.07 -8.75
CA ALA A 60 0.98 -8.04 -9.71
C ALA A 60 0.78 -6.61 -9.13
N SER A 61 -0.36 -6.37 -8.48
CA SER A 61 -0.67 -5.12 -7.79
C SER A 61 0.32 -4.84 -6.65
N ILE A 62 0.61 -5.86 -5.82
CA ILE A 62 1.56 -5.72 -4.70
C ILE A 62 2.96 -5.38 -5.20
N ARG A 63 3.43 -6.05 -6.26
CA ARG A 63 4.75 -5.77 -6.86
C ARG A 63 4.83 -4.33 -7.35
N LYS A 64 3.80 -3.86 -8.07
CA LYS A 64 3.75 -2.47 -8.56
C LYS A 64 3.75 -1.45 -7.43
N LEU A 65 2.99 -1.70 -6.36
CA LEU A 65 2.93 -0.83 -5.19
C LEU A 65 4.28 -0.73 -4.46
N VAL A 66 4.94 -1.87 -4.24
CA VAL A 66 6.27 -1.93 -3.61
C VAL A 66 7.32 -1.24 -4.47
N GLU A 67 7.32 -1.47 -5.79
CA GLU A 67 8.26 -0.84 -6.70
C GLU A 67 8.06 0.68 -6.77
N TYR A 68 6.81 1.14 -6.78
CA TYR A 68 6.48 2.55 -6.71
C TYR A 68 7.04 3.19 -5.43
N ALA A 69 6.81 2.57 -4.26
CA ALA A 69 7.33 3.06 -2.98
C ALA A 69 8.87 3.09 -2.96
N LYS A 70 9.54 2.06 -3.49
CA LYS A 70 11.00 2.03 -3.60
C LYS A 70 11.54 3.19 -4.44
N ASN A 71 10.91 3.47 -5.57
CA ASN A 71 11.35 4.54 -6.46
C ASN A 71 11.12 5.92 -5.87
N ALA A 72 10.01 6.13 -5.15
CA ALA A 72 9.77 7.36 -4.40
C ALA A 72 10.83 7.62 -3.32
N VAL A 73 11.29 6.57 -2.62
CA VAL A 73 12.37 6.70 -1.62
C VAL A 73 13.73 6.96 -2.27
N LYS A 74 14.01 6.35 -3.43
CA LYS A 74 15.25 6.58 -4.17
C LYS A 74 15.33 8.00 -4.72
N SER A 75 14.24 8.55 -5.26
CA SER A 75 14.22 9.92 -5.76
C SER A 75 14.50 10.92 -4.64
N GLU A 76 13.88 10.72 -3.46
CA GLU A 76 14.15 11.57 -2.28
C GLU A 76 15.63 11.52 -1.85
N LYS A 77 16.27 10.34 -1.91
CA LYS A 77 17.70 10.21 -1.59
C LYS A 77 18.60 10.88 -2.63
N SER A 78 18.21 10.89 -3.90
CA SER A 78 18.99 11.50 -4.98
C SER A 78 18.86 13.03 -5.00
N GLU A 79 17.78 13.60 -4.45
CA GLU A 79 17.56 15.05 -4.34
C GLU A 79 18.25 15.67 -3.11
N LYS A 80 18.72 14.84 -2.16
CA LYS A 80 19.39 15.26 -0.92
C LYS A 80 20.93 15.15 -0.96
N ILE A 81 21.50 14.80 -2.12
CA ILE A 81 22.96 14.73 -2.39
C ILE A 81 23.29 15.84 -3.38
#